data_AF-A0A1H6SJI8-F1
#
_entry.id   AF-A0A1H6SJI8-F1
#
_cell.length_a   1.000
_cell.length_b   1.000
_cell.length_c   1.000
_cell.angle_alpha   90.00
_cell.angle_beta   90.00
_cell.angle_gamma   90.00
#
_symmetry.space_group_name_H-M   'P 1'
#
loop_
_entity.id
_entity.type
_entity.pdbx_description
1 polymer ?
#
loop_
_entity_poly.entity_id
_entity_poly.type
_entity_poly.pdbx_seq_one_letter_code
_entity_poly.pdbx_strand_id
1 'polypeptide(L)'
;MKVLKIVAIAVAIAAAIPSGGTSLLGAGLGMTATAASMVATGLTLATTILGSLTAKKPSVTGVQTSWSADPDAPIPIIFGRTLASGDIRYRKQHGNKNKWDTMTSVLSGCGPIHAINQTYMEKDPINFSGTYGLVGAYFIDGHARIWQDVQVGECPEAAPLTPQIGAPPGLTSASKLSGYAAVINTFEYDASGDHTLTSTPQMNWLVHGVRCYDPRQDSTFPGGSGSQRWDDESTWGWSGNAWIQALTFAIGWHQGPNNIRVGGVGMSIDAIDVAAFVEAANVADANGWQSGGRVTTADDKWEVMKALCQAGGGEPIRYGAILSCFVNAPRISIGTITRDDIIGEVSIQTAQTIRDRVNGITPRYTSEDHFWEQVAAGTVQHAAWLAADGTERTKMVSYPMVQCEAGQTPDQLAQLAGYDIVNAREAQPITLPLKLRWLGYRSGDCLTIDAGLTELGWLAGRDVIVIKRGIDPSSAQVSLTLRTEDPNKHDWALSRTGTPAPLTDSSTPIPDVPMSADSSLVTADSTDRTADGS
;
A
#
# COMPACT_ATOMS: atom_id res chain seq x y z
N MET A 1 42.45 16.07 -34.41
CA MET A 1 42.77 14.84 -33.64
C MET A 1 42.90 15.19 -32.16
N LYS A 2 42.48 14.27 -31.27
CA LYS A 2 42.28 14.37 -29.79
C LYS A 2 40.82 14.68 -29.42
N VAL A 3 39.86 13.76 -29.60
CA VAL A 3 39.49 12.59 -28.75
C VAL A 3 39.01 13.00 -27.35
N LEU A 4 37.69 13.11 -27.20
CA LEU A 4 36.97 13.25 -25.93
C LEU A 4 36.69 11.84 -25.37
N LYS A 5 37.20 11.53 -24.17
CA LYS A 5 36.92 10.27 -23.47
C LYS A 5 35.60 10.37 -22.72
N ILE A 6 34.65 9.53 -23.11
CA ILE A 6 33.40 9.24 -22.40
C ILE A 6 33.76 8.37 -21.19
N VAL A 7 33.45 8.84 -19.97
CA VAL A 7 33.55 8.02 -18.74
C VAL A 7 32.17 7.44 -18.47
N ALA A 8 32.05 6.13 -18.63
CA ALA A 8 30.90 5.34 -18.21
C ALA A 8 30.97 5.15 -16.68
N ILE A 9 29.94 5.60 -15.96
CA ILE A 9 29.75 5.27 -14.54
C ILE A 9 28.97 3.96 -14.48
N ALA A 10 29.65 2.88 -14.16
CA ALA A 10 29.06 1.59 -13.84
C ALA A 10 28.64 1.59 -12.36
N VAL A 11 27.35 1.51 -12.09
CA VAL A 11 26.81 1.24 -10.75
C VAL A 11 26.82 -0.28 -10.56
N ALA A 12 27.84 -0.79 -9.88
CA ALA A 12 27.88 -2.17 -9.41
C ALA A 12 27.12 -2.26 -8.07
N ILE A 13 25.96 -2.92 -8.07
CA ILE A 13 25.26 -3.34 -6.87
C ILE A 13 25.95 -4.61 -6.37
N ALA A 14 26.84 -4.47 -5.40
CA ALA A 14 27.39 -5.61 -4.66
C ALA A 14 26.52 -5.84 -3.42
N ALA A 15 25.80 -6.97 -3.41
CA ALA A 15 25.15 -7.50 -2.23
C ALA A 15 26.22 -7.94 -1.22
N ALA A 16 26.14 -7.43 0.00
CA ALA A 16 26.88 -7.96 1.14
C ALA A 16 25.98 -7.90 2.38
N ILE A 17 25.60 -9.09 2.85
CA ILE A 17 25.01 -9.33 4.18
C ILE A 17 26.17 -9.26 5.18
N PRO A 18 26.06 -8.51 6.29
CA PRO A 18 26.86 -8.79 7.47
C PRO A 18 25.96 -9.07 8.67
N SER A 19 26.02 -10.33 9.09
CA SER A 19 25.78 -10.80 10.45
C SER A 19 26.64 -10.03 11.47
N GLY A 20 26.06 -9.67 12.62
CA GLY A 20 26.77 -9.47 13.89
C GLY A 20 27.53 -8.14 14.04
N GLY A 21 27.20 -7.38 15.08
CA GLY A 21 27.66 -6.01 15.28
C GLY A 21 29.09 -5.85 15.81
N THR A 22 29.71 -4.73 15.40
CA THR A 22 30.64 -3.93 16.20
C THR A 22 30.63 -2.50 15.66
N SER A 23 30.66 -1.52 16.57
CA SER A 23 30.62 -0.08 16.33
C SER A 23 31.73 0.44 15.41
N LEU A 24 31.39 1.39 14.52
CA LEU A 24 32.38 2.37 14.06
C LEU A 24 31.79 3.79 14.09
N LEU A 25 32.18 4.53 15.12
CA LEU A 25 32.06 5.97 15.26
C LEU A 25 32.91 6.68 14.20
N GLY A 26 32.32 7.66 13.52
CA GLY A 26 32.96 8.93 13.17
C GLY A 26 33.71 9.04 11.83
N ALA A 27 33.10 9.74 10.88
CA ALA A 27 33.67 10.96 10.27
C ALA A 27 32.64 11.60 9.34
N GLY A 28 32.14 12.77 9.73
CA GLY A 28 31.22 13.56 8.92
C GLY A 28 31.91 14.23 7.73
N LEU A 29 31.16 14.38 6.65
CA LEU A 29 31.34 15.47 5.69
C LEU A 29 29.94 16.04 5.43
N GLY A 30 29.74 17.27 5.89
CA GLY A 30 28.49 18.00 5.76
C GLY A 30 28.20 18.38 4.31
N MET A 31 26.93 18.32 3.95
CA MET A 31 26.36 19.25 2.99
C MET A 31 25.17 19.93 3.67
N THR A 32 25.37 21.23 3.87
CA THR A 32 24.41 22.18 4.42
C THR A 32 23.15 22.25 3.58
N ALA A 33 22.00 22.16 4.23
CA ALA A 33 20.72 22.56 3.69
C ALA A 33 20.71 24.08 3.47
N THR A 34 20.48 24.50 2.23
CA THR A 34 19.99 25.85 1.93
C THR A 34 18.70 25.73 1.14
N ALA A 35 17.60 25.95 1.84
CA ALA A 35 16.36 26.40 1.24
C ALA A 35 16.59 27.83 0.69
N ALA A 36 16.41 28.02 -0.61
CA ALA A 36 16.31 29.35 -1.20
C ALA A 36 15.37 29.30 -2.41
N SER A 37 14.20 29.91 -2.24
CA SER A 37 13.30 30.37 -3.28
C SER A 37 14.02 31.23 -4.30
N MET A 38 13.96 30.88 -5.59
CA MET A 38 14.17 31.84 -6.69
C MET A 38 13.14 31.62 -7.80
N VAL A 39 12.19 32.55 -7.84
CA VAL A 39 11.49 32.95 -9.06
C VAL A 39 12.48 33.80 -9.87
N ALA A 40 12.85 33.36 -11.06
CA ALA A 40 13.33 34.24 -12.13
C ALA A 40 13.18 33.57 -13.50
N THR A 41 12.28 34.16 -14.28
CA THR A 41 11.87 33.93 -15.66
C THR A 41 13.02 33.70 -16.65
N GLY A 42 12.90 32.67 -17.49
CA GLY A 42 13.76 32.45 -18.66
C GLY A 42 13.12 31.44 -19.61
N LEU A 43 12.63 31.94 -20.74
CA LEU A 43 11.86 31.25 -21.78
C LEU A 43 12.67 30.12 -22.47
N THR A 44 12.27 28.87 -22.24
CA THR A 44 12.39 27.77 -23.22
C THR A 44 11.13 26.93 -23.19
N LEU A 45 10.28 27.20 -24.17
CA LEU A 45 9.01 26.51 -24.43
C LEU A 45 9.28 25.05 -24.86
N ALA A 46 8.45 24.15 -24.32
CA ALA A 46 8.11 22.83 -24.85
C ALA A 46 9.21 21.76 -24.94
N THR A 47 9.63 21.14 -23.82
CA THR A 47 10.23 19.77 -23.85
C THR A 47 9.94 18.83 -22.67
N THR A 48 9.12 19.19 -21.66
CA THR A 48 8.84 18.30 -20.50
C THR A 48 7.48 17.60 -20.55
N ILE A 49 7.15 16.94 -21.67
CA ILE A 49 5.85 16.24 -21.84
C ILE A 49 5.92 14.70 -21.64
N LEU A 50 7.10 14.07 -21.59
CA LEU A 50 7.19 12.60 -21.66
C LEU A 50 7.38 11.85 -20.33
N GLY A 51 7.52 12.53 -19.19
CA GLY A 51 7.92 11.87 -17.93
C GLY A 51 6.78 11.40 -17.00
N SER A 52 5.56 11.92 -17.16
CA SER A 52 4.47 11.68 -16.21
C SER A 52 3.24 10.97 -16.80
N LEU A 53 3.25 10.64 -18.10
CA LEU A 53 2.11 10.00 -18.78
C LEU A 53 2.11 8.46 -18.64
N THR A 54 3.13 7.93 -17.98
CA THR A 54 3.21 6.54 -17.51
C THR A 54 3.66 6.57 -16.06
N ALA A 55 2.74 6.93 -15.15
CA ALA A 55 3.05 6.97 -13.74
C ALA A 55 3.64 5.60 -13.31
N LYS A 56 4.89 5.62 -12.83
CA LYS A 56 5.49 4.42 -12.23
C LYS A 56 4.61 3.98 -11.07
N LYS A 57 4.27 2.69 -11.06
CA LYS A 57 3.47 2.07 -10.01
C LYS A 57 4.15 2.22 -8.66
N PRO A 58 3.38 2.42 -7.59
CA PRO A 58 3.94 2.74 -6.29
C PRO A 58 4.87 1.64 -5.80
N SER A 59 6.03 2.04 -5.28
CA SER A 59 6.93 1.16 -4.54
C SER A 59 6.76 1.41 -3.05
N VAL A 60 5.75 0.78 -2.45
CA VAL A 60 5.56 0.74 -1.01
C VAL A 60 5.86 -0.68 -0.53
N THR A 61 6.64 -0.80 0.54
CA THR A 61 7.07 -2.09 1.10
C THR A 61 5.89 -2.86 1.66
N GLY A 62 5.89 -4.20 1.51
CA GLY A 62 4.81 -5.05 2.00
C GLY A 62 4.67 -5.08 3.53
N VAL A 63 3.64 -5.76 4.01
CA VAL A 63 3.34 -5.91 5.44
C VAL A 63 4.52 -6.57 6.17
N GLN A 64 4.97 -5.96 7.26
CA GLN A 64 6.01 -6.53 8.12
C GLN A 64 5.37 -7.54 9.08
N THR A 65 5.83 -8.79 9.00
CA THR A 65 5.32 -9.91 9.80
C THR A 65 6.24 -10.28 10.97
N SER A 66 7.46 -9.72 11.05
CA SER A 66 8.40 -9.93 12.15
C SER A 66 8.63 -8.66 12.96
N TRP A 67 8.94 -8.82 14.25
CA TRP A 67 9.33 -7.68 15.08
C TRP A 67 10.65 -7.08 14.63
N SER A 68 10.71 -5.74 14.65
CA SER A 68 11.95 -4.99 14.47
C SER A 68 12.30 -4.26 15.75
N ALA A 69 13.56 -4.31 16.15
CA ALA A 69 14.11 -3.56 17.28
C ALA A 69 15.17 -2.60 16.74
N ASP A 70 14.71 -1.56 16.05
CA ASP A 70 15.56 -0.50 15.51
C ASP A 70 15.21 0.83 16.22
N PRO A 71 16.15 1.44 16.97
CA PRO A 71 15.90 2.71 17.67
C PRO A 71 15.55 3.85 16.70
N ASP A 72 16.05 3.80 15.46
CA ASP A 72 15.82 4.80 14.42
C ASP A 72 14.68 4.41 13.47
N ALA A 73 13.91 3.37 13.80
CA ALA A 73 12.80 2.91 12.97
C ALA A 73 11.79 4.04 12.70
N PRO A 74 11.41 4.26 11.44
CA PRO A 74 10.38 5.24 11.10
C PRO A 74 9.05 4.87 11.75
N ILE A 75 8.16 5.85 11.89
CA ILE A 75 6.86 5.64 12.53
C ILE A 75 5.98 4.83 11.55
N PRO A 76 5.48 3.64 11.94
CA PRO A 76 4.54 2.91 11.10
C PRO A 76 3.17 3.59 11.13
N ILE A 77 2.46 3.57 10.01
CA ILE A 77 1.07 4.04 9.89
C ILE A 77 0.27 2.91 9.26
N ILE A 78 -0.75 2.45 9.96
CA ILE A 78 -1.62 1.37 9.51
C ILE A 78 -2.91 1.96 8.95
N PHE A 79 -3.28 1.56 7.74
CA PHE A 79 -4.55 1.86 7.08
C PHE A 79 -5.44 0.63 7.01
N GLY A 80 -6.76 0.85 7.01
CA GLY A 80 -7.74 -0.21 6.82
C GLY A 80 -7.66 -1.33 7.86
N ARG A 81 -8.02 -2.55 7.47
CA ARG A 81 -7.89 -3.77 8.28
C ARG A 81 -6.67 -4.54 7.82
N THR A 82 -5.59 -4.56 8.58
CA THR A 82 -4.38 -5.32 8.21
C THR A 82 -3.75 -6.03 9.40
N LEU A 83 -3.03 -7.12 9.14
CA LEU A 83 -2.08 -7.66 10.09
C LEU A 83 -0.88 -6.71 10.21
N ALA A 84 -0.39 -6.53 11.43
CA ALA A 84 0.84 -5.82 11.70
C ALA A 84 1.70 -6.57 12.71
N SER A 85 3.01 -6.53 12.50
CA SER A 85 3.99 -6.78 13.55
C SER A 85 4.43 -5.45 14.14
N GLY A 86 4.72 -5.44 15.44
CA GLY A 86 5.08 -4.24 16.16
C GLY A 86 6.58 -3.93 16.11
N ASP A 87 6.93 -2.66 16.16
CA ASP A 87 8.31 -2.20 16.33
C ASP A 87 8.61 -2.02 17.81
N ILE A 88 9.60 -2.74 18.33
CA ILE A 88 9.94 -2.79 19.75
C ILE A 88 10.55 -1.45 20.18
N ARG A 89 9.89 -0.74 21.10
CA ARG A 89 10.37 0.52 21.69
C ARG A 89 10.90 0.36 23.11
N TYR A 90 10.54 -0.72 23.78
CA TYR A 90 11.03 -1.06 25.11
C TYR A 90 11.17 -2.57 25.24
N ARG A 91 12.29 -3.04 25.79
CA ARG A 91 12.48 -4.45 26.18
C ARG A 91 13.36 -4.53 27.42
N LYS A 92 12.88 -5.18 28.48
CA LYS A 92 13.65 -5.44 29.69
C LYS A 92 13.27 -6.77 30.33
N GLN A 93 14.29 -7.49 30.77
CA GLN A 93 14.14 -8.64 31.67
C GLN A 93 14.06 -8.17 33.12
N HIS A 94 13.21 -8.83 33.92
CA HIS A 94 12.97 -8.49 35.33
C HIS A 94 12.40 -9.68 36.12
N GLY A 95 12.10 -9.44 37.40
CA GLY A 95 11.61 -10.45 38.33
C GLY A 95 12.72 -11.32 38.92
N ASN A 96 12.32 -12.30 39.72
CA ASN A 96 13.29 -13.21 40.34
C ASN A 96 14.02 -14.02 39.26
N LYS A 97 15.35 -14.01 39.30
CA LYS A 97 16.23 -14.64 38.29
C LYS A 97 15.98 -14.17 36.84
N ASN A 98 15.45 -12.95 36.64
CA ASN A 98 15.15 -12.40 35.30
C ASN A 98 14.20 -13.28 34.47
N LYS A 99 13.29 -14.00 35.13
CA LYS A 99 12.37 -14.93 34.47
C LYS A 99 11.35 -14.26 33.54
N TRP A 100 11.07 -12.97 33.75
CA TRP A 100 10.13 -12.24 32.90
C TRP A 100 10.87 -11.37 31.91
N ASP A 101 10.53 -11.46 30.62
CA ASP A 101 10.95 -10.52 29.59
C ASP A 101 9.75 -9.70 29.16
N THR A 102 9.79 -8.39 29.35
CA THR A 102 8.71 -7.47 28.97
C THR A 102 9.10 -6.63 27.79
N MET A 103 8.24 -6.62 26.78
CA MET A 103 8.39 -5.91 25.53
C MET A 103 7.23 -4.98 25.30
N THR A 104 7.49 -3.74 24.90
CA THR A 104 6.48 -2.83 24.38
C THR A 104 6.74 -2.58 22.91
N SER A 105 5.76 -2.90 22.08
CA SER A 105 5.83 -2.80 20.63
C SER A 105 4.78 -1.81 20.12
N VAL A 106 5.20 -0.91 19.24
CA VAL A 106 4.30 0.05 18.57
C VAL A 106 3.80 -0.58 17.27
N LEU A 107 2.47 -0.61 17.09
CA LEU A 107 1.83 -1.11 15.88
C LEU A 107 1.66 -0.01 14.84
N SER A 108 1.14 1.14 15.27
CA SER A 108 0.92 2.33 14.44
C SER A 108 1.16 3.57 15.26
N GLY A 109 1.83 4.57 14.69
CA GLY A 109 1.69 5.96 15.11
C GLY A 109 0.51 6.63 14.42
N CYS A 110 0.40 7.94 14.56
CA CYS A 110 -0.73 8.73 14.06
C CYS A 110 -2.09 8.22 14.57
N GLY A 111 -2.09 7.69 15.80
CA GLY A 111 -3.28 7.23 16.48
C GLY A 111 -4.20 8.37 16.91
N PRO A 112 -5.45 8.06 17.31
CA PRO A 112 -5.89 6.70 17.63
C PRO A 112 -6.16 5.83 16.41
N ILE A 113 -5.82 4.54 16.52
CA ILE A 113 -6.38 3.52 15.63
C ILE A 113 -7.82 3.21 16.04
N HIS A 114 -8.56 2.52 15.18
CA HIS A 114 -9.92 2.12 15.53
C HIS A 114 -9.94 0.98 16.55
N ALA A 115 -9.22 -0.11 16.29
CA ALA A 115 -9.20 -1.27 17.17
C ALA A 115 -8.01 -2.19 16.90
N ILE A 116 -7.63 -2.95 17.92
CA ILE A 116 -6.86 -4.19 17.77
C ILE A 116 -7.89 -5.31 17.91
N ASN A 117 -7.95 -6.23 16.96
CA ASN A 117 -9.05 -7.21 16.86
C ASN A 117 -8.63 -8.60 17.30
N GLN A 118 -7.41 -9.02 16.97
CA GLN A 118 -6.94 -10.38 17.23
C GLN A 118 -5.43 -10.40 17.44
N THR A 119 -4.95 -11.26 18.33
CA THR A 119 -3.53 -11.58 18.46
C THR A 119 -3.25 -12.96 17.86
N TYR A 120 -2.14 -13.06 17.15
CA TYR A 120 -1.60 -14.29 16.60
C TYR A 120 -0.24 -14.57 17.23
N MET A 121 0.02 -15.84 17.53
CA MET A 121 1.30 -16.35 18.00
C MET A 121 1.74 -17.47 17.05
N GLU A 122 2.90 -17.32 16.41
CA GLU A 122 3.41 -18.29 15.42
C GLU A 122 2.38 -18.64 14.33
N LYS A 123 1.67 -17.60 13.85
CA LYS A 123 0.57 -17.66 12.86
C LYS A 123 -0.75 -18.24 13.36
N ASP A 124 -0.82 -18.78 14.57
CA ASP A 124 -2.06 -19.28 15.15
C ASP A 124 -2.78 -18.20 15.97
N PRO A 125 -4.12 -18.04 15.82
CA PRO A 125 -4.88 -17.09 16.62
C PRO A 125 -4.92 -17.54 18.08
N ILE A 126 -4.57 -16.63 19.00
CA ILE A 126 -4.64 -16.86 20.45
C ILE A 126 -5.57 -15.85 21.12
N ASN A 127 -6.11 -16.23 22.28
CA ASN A 127 -6.97 -15.35 23.09
C ASN A 127 -6.43 -15.25 24.52
N PHE A 128 -6.34 -14.03 25.03
CA PHE A 128 -6.00 -13.76 26.42
C PHE A 128 -7.24 -13.85 27.33
N SER A 129 -7.01 -14.15 28.60
CA SER A 129 -8.08 -14.46 29.57
C SER A 129 -8.97 -13.29 29.99
N GLY A 130 -8.64 -12.06 29.60
CA GLY A 130 -9.30 -10.84 30.04
C GLY A 130 -10.07 -10.13 28.93
N THR A 131 -10.11 -8.81 29.02
CA THR A 131 -10.97 -7.95 28.20
C THR A 131 -10.79 -8.19 26.70
N TYR A 132 -11.91 -8.45 26.02
CA TYR A 132 -12.01 -8.68 24.57
C TYR A 132 -11.08 -9.77 24.01
N GLY A 133 -10.56 -10.68 24.84
CA GLY A 133 -9.58 -11.68 24.40
C GLY A 133 -8.18 -11.13 24.08
N LEU A 134 -7.91 -9.87 24.43
CA LEU A 134 -6.68 -9.15 24.08
C LEU A 134 -5.83 -8.74 25.28
N VAL A 135 -6.45 -8.63 26.45
CA VAL A 135 -5.78 -8.24 27.69
C VAL A 135 -5.79 -9.42 28.66
N GLY A 136 -4.76 -9.57 29.48
CA GLY A 136 -4.68 -10.60 30.52
C GLY A 136 -3.64 -11.66 30.21
N ALA A 137 -3.88 -12.90 30.64
CA ALA A 137 -2.92 -14.00 30.53
C ALA A 137 -3.32 -15.00 29.44
N TYR A 138 -2.32 -15.54 28.75
CA TYR A 138 -2.44 -16.71 27.89
C TYR A 138 -1.74 -17.90 28.57
N PHE A 139 -2.42 -19.04 28.56
CA PHE A 139 -2.03 -20.24 29.27
C PHE A 139 -1.44 -21.27 28.31
N ILE A 140 -0.29 -21.83 28.67
CA ILE A 140 0.34 -22.97 27.98
C ILE A 140 0.36 -24.11 29.00
N ASP A 141 -0.23 -25.24 28.64
CA ASP A 141 -0.38 -26.42 29.50
C ASP A 141 -0.96 -26.12 30.90
N GLY A 142 -1.95 -25.21 30.96
CA GLY A 142 -2.60 -24.82 32.21
C GLY A 142 -1.83 -23.80 33.05
N HIS A 143 -0.68 -23.30 32.58
CA HIS A 143 0.11 -22.30 33.27
C HIS A 143 0.12 -20.98 32.51
N ALA A 144 -0.10 -19.85 33.20
CA ALA A 144 0.05 -18.53 32.59
C ALA A 144 1.52 -18.31 32.20
N ARG A 145 1.77 -18.01 30.91
CA ARG A 145 3.12 -17.83 30.35
C ARG A 145 3.32 -16.53 29.60
N ILE A 146 2.25 -15.99 29.04
CA ILE A 146 2.27 -14.74 28.30
C ILE A 146 1.22 -13.85 28.91
N TRP A 147 1.55 -12.60 29.12
CA TRP A 147 0.59 -11.58 29.51
C TRP A 147 0.60 -10.46 28.49
N GLN A 148 -0.57 -9.89 28.21
CA GLN A 148 -0.74 -8.81 27.26
C GLN A 148 -1.59 -7.69 27.84
N ASP A 149 -1.21 -6.46 27.53
CA ASP A 149 -2.09 -5.29 27.59
C ASP A 149 -1.95 -4.50 26.29
N VAL A 150 -2.99 -3.75 25.93
CA VAL A 150 -3.07 -3.05 24.64
C VAL A 150 -3.60 -1.64 24.82
N GLN A 151 -3.16 -0.73 23.95
CA GLN A 151 -3.75 0.60 23.82
C GLN A 151 -3.87 1.01 22.35
N VAL A 152 -4.87 1.83 22.05
CA VAL A 152 -5.17 2.27 20.68
C VAL A 152 -4.46 3.57 20.29
N GLY A 153 -3.74 4.21 21.22
CA GLY A 153 -2.94 5.40 20.94
C GLY A 153 -3.75 6.69 20.93
N GLU A 154 -4.66 6.86 21.88
CA GLU A 154 -5.41 8.11 22.07
C GLU A 154 -4.45 9.30 22.27
N CYS A 155 -4.88 10.50 21.88
CA CYS A 155 -4.08 11.70 21.98
C CYS A 155 -4.80 12.80 22.78
N PRO A 156 -4.45 13.01 24.07
CA PRO A 156 -3.47 12.27 24.87
C PRO A 156 -4.01 10.95 25.44
N GLU A 157 -3.10 10.02 25.72
CA GLU A 157 -3.42 8.82 26.52
C GLU A 157 -3.63 9.20 28.00
N ALA A 158 -4.68 8.64 28.60
CA ALA A 158 -5.03 8.92 29.99
C ALA A 158 -3.98 8.37 30.96
N ALA A 159 -3.47 7.16 30.69
CA ALA A 159 -2.54 6.40 31.52
C ALA A 159 -1.43 5.76 30.66
N PRO A 160 -0.29 5.36 31.24
CA PRO A 160 0.70 4.57 30.53
C PRO A 160 0.23 3.14 30.29
N LEU A 161 0.74 2.53 29.22
CA LEU A 161 0.60 1.10 28.98
C LEU A 161 1.44 0.32 30.01
N THR A 162 0.78 -0.49 30.84
CA THR A 162 1.44 -1.21 31.95
C THR A 162 1.43 -2.72 31.75
N PRO A 163 2.49 -3.43 32.15
CA PRO A 163 2.49 -4.88 32.08
C PRO A 163 1.49 -5.45 33.10
N GLN A 164 0.79 -6.51 32.72
CA GLN A 164 -0.17 -7.18 33.61
C GLN A 164 0.53 -7.96 34.75
N ILE A 165 1.84 -8.21 34.63
CA ILE A 165 2.62 -8.90 35.66
C ILE A 165 4.03 -8.32 35.81
N GLY A 166 4.48 -8.28 37.06
CA GLY A 166 5.80 -7.77 37.45
C GLY A 166 5.97 -6.26 37.24
N ALA A 167 7.18 -5.77 37.50
CA ALA A 167 7.48 -4.33 37.50
C ALA A 167 8.81 -4.09 36.78
N PRO A 168 8.80 -4.01 35.44
CA PRO A 168 10.01 -3.82 34.66
C PRO A 168 10.55 -2.38 34.89
N PRO A 169 11.87 -2.20 34.94
CA PRO A 169 12.48 -0.91 35.30
C PRO A 169 12.33 0.15 34.20
N GLY A 170 12.08 1.40 34.58
CA GLY A 170 12.09 2.55 33.67
C GLY A 170 10.75 2.93 33.04
N LEU A 171 9.70 2.12 33.23
CA LEU A 171 8.32 2.56 32.95
C LEU A 171 7.82 3.43 34.09
N THR A 172 7.29 4.60 33.76
CA THR A 172 6.76 5.57 34.73
C THR A 172 5.36 6.03 34.32
N SER A 173 4.68 6.80 35.17
CA SER A 173 3.39 7.43 34.82
C SER A 173 3.46 8.36 33.59
N ALA A 174 4.67 8.80 33.20
CA ALA A 174 4.90 9.63 32.02
C ALA A 174 5.08 8.81 30.72
N SER A 175 5.26 7.49 30.80
CA SER A 175 5.51 6.60 29.65
C SER A 175 4.21 6.28 28.88
N LYS A 176 3.51 7.31 28.43
CA LYS A 176 2.14 7.22 27.93
C LYS A 176 1.99 6.74 26.49
N LEU A 177 3.02 6.92 25.65
CA LEU A 177 2.96 6.58 24.23
C LEU A 177 1.72 7.19 23.53
N SER A 178 1.33 8.41 23.90
CA SER A 178 0.17 9.08 23.30
C SER A 178 0.33 9.25 21.80
N GLY A 179 -0.73 9.00 21.04
CA GLY A 179 -0.68 8.98 19.57
C GLY A 179 -0.05 7.72 18.95
N TYR A 180 0.36 6.75 19.76
CA TYR A 180 0.90 5.46 19.31
C TYR A 180 0.07 4.29 19.84
N ALA A 181 -0.54 3.56 18.90
CA ALA A 181 -1.13 2.26 19.19
C ALA A 181 -0.02 1.27 19.53
N ALA A 182 -0.13 0.65 20.70
CA ALA A 182 0.95 -0.16 21.25
C ALA A 182 0.41 -1.37 22.00
N VAL A 183 1.25 -2.39 22.10
CA VAL A 183 1.01 -3.61 22.85
C VAL A 183 2.19 -3.82 23.78
N ILE A 184 1.91 -4.22 25.03
CA ILE A 184 2.92 -4.66 25.97
C ILE A 184 2.73 -6.15 26.22
N ASN A 185 3.76 -6.94 25.97
CA ASN A 185 3.77 -8.36 26.26
C ASN A 185 4.81 -8.66 27.33
N THR A 186 4.45 -9.49 28.30
CA THR A 186 5.38 -10.06 29.26
C THR A 186 5.42 -11.57 29.05
N PHE A 187 6.61 -12.11 28.81
CA PHE A 187 6.87 -13.54 28.62
C PHE A 187 7.58 -14.10 29.84
N GLU A 188 7.12 -15.24 30.35
CA GLU A 188 7.84 -15.99 31.40
C GLU A 188 8.67 -17.12 30.79
N TYR A 189 9.98 -17.08 31.06
CA TYR A 189 10.93 -18.13 30.77
C TYR A 189 11.28 -18.86 32.06
N ASP A 190 10.91 -20.14 32.15
CA ASP A 190 11.33 -21.02 33.23
C ASP A 190 12.59 -21.79 32.83
N ALA A 191 13.64 -21.67 33.65
CA ALA A 191 14.89 -22.41 33.46
C ALA A 191 14.73 -23.92 33.70
N SER A 192 13.61 -24.36 34.29
CA SER A 192 13.31 -25.76 34.61
C SER A 192 12.80 -26.55 33.39
N GLY A 193 12.49 -25.90 32.27
CA GLY A 193 12.23 -26.54 30.97
C GLY A 193 10.82 -27.12 30.76
N ASP A 194 10.08 -27.42 31.82
CA ASP A 194 8.75 -28.01 31.71
C ASP A 194 7.68 -26.91 31.52
N HIS A 195 6.91 -27.01 30.44
CA HIS A 195 5.79 -26.10 30.10
C HIS A 195 6.19 -24.63 29.90
N THR A 196 7.38 -24.35 29.37
CA THR A 196 7.90 -22.98 29.18
C THR A 196 8.05 -22.61 27.71
N LEU A 197 8.11 -21.31 27.45
CA LEU A 197 8.64 -20.77 26.20
C LEU A 197 10.15 -21.08 26.12
N THR A 198 10.60 -21.59 24.98
CA THR A 198 12.03 -21.86 24.69
C THR A 198 12.70 -20.69 23.97
N SER A 199 11.92 -19.87 23.27
CA SER A 199 12.32 -18.64 22.59
C SER A 199 11.21 -17.59 22.73
N THR A 200 11.48 -16.34 22.33
CA THR A 200 10.40 -15.35 22.23
C THR A 200 9.53 -15.67 21.01
N PRO A 201 8.23 -15.94 21.19
CA PRO A 201 7.37 -16.30 20.07
C PRO A 201 7.15 -15.08 19.15
N GLN A 202 6.89 -15.34 17.87
CA GLN A 202 6.47 -14.32 16.93
C GLN A 202 5.02 -13.93 17.21
N MET A 203 4.81 -12.65 17.51
CA MET A 203 3.48 -12.10 17.75
C MET A 203 3.08 -11.16 16.62
N ASN A 204 1.84 -11.30 16.16
CA ASN A 204 1.21 -10.40 15.20
C ASN A 204 -0.17 -9.97 15.70
N TRP A 205 -0.61 -8.80 15.27
CA TRP A 205 -1.92 -8.27 15.64
C TRP A 205 -2.69 -7.89 14.39
N LEU A 206 -3.94 -8.34 14.33
CA LEU A 206 -4.90 -7.85 13.35
C LEU A 206 -5.44 -6.51 13.84
N VAL A 207 -5.27 -5.47 13.02
CA VAL A 207 -5.52 -4.08 13.40
C VAL A 207 -6.50 -3.45 12.42
N HIS A 208 -7.49 -2.74 12.97
CA HIS A 208 -8.22 -1.69 12.25
C HIS A 208 -7.50 -0.37 12.51
N GLY A 209 -6.87 0.15 11.45
CA GLY A 209 -5.88 1.23 11.46
C GLY A 209 -6.36 2.60 11.91
N VAL A 210 -5.58 3.61 11.55
CA VAL A 210 -5.79 5.02 11.94
C VAL A 210 -7.20 5.50 11.57
N ARG A 211 -7.81 6.26 12.48
CA ARG A 211 -9.08 6.93 12.18
C ARG A 211 -8.86 7.98 11.09
N CYS A 212 -9.86 8.14 10.24
CA CYS A 212 -9.83 8.92 9.02
C CYS A 212 -10.95 9.96 9.02
N TYR A 213 -10.68 11.11 8.42
CA TYR A 213 -11.66 12.15 8.19
C TYR A 213 -12.47 11.84 6.93
N ASP A 214 -13.79 11.65 7.08
CA ASP A 214 -14.72 11.52 5.97
C ASP A 214 -15.57 12.80 5.82
N PRO A 215 -15.37 13.60 4.76
CA PRO A 215 -16.15 14.82 4.53
C PRO A 215 -17.65 14.59 4.43
N ARG A 216 -18.08 13.39 4.03
CA ARG A 216 -19.50 13.03 3.95
C ARG A 216 -20.12 12.93 5.35
N GLN A 217 -19.30 12.77 6.39
CA GLN A 217 -19.68 12.74 7.80
C GLN A 217 -19.46 14.07 8.53
N ASP A 218 -19.15 15.16 7.80
CA ASP A 218 -18.94 16.49 8.35
C ASP A 218 -20.08 17.44 7.91
N SER A 219 -20.88 17.93 8.86
CA SER A 219 -21.95 18.89 8.58
C SER A 219 -21.48 20.26 8.09
N THR A 220 -20.20 20.59 8.24
CA THR A 220 -19.61 21.86 7.79
C THR A 220 -19.13 21.78 6.35
N PHE A 221 -18.89 20.57 5.83
CA PHE A 221 -18.59 20.34 4.44
C PHE A 221 -19.88 20.38 3.60
N PRO A 222 -19.92 21.12 2.46
CA PRO A 222 -21.09 21.15 1.59
C PRO A 222 -21.51 19.75 1.11
N GLY A 223 -22.73 19.32 1.47
CA GLY A 223 -23.25 18.00 1.14
C GLY A 223 -22.89 16.89 2.13
N GLY A 224 -22.12 17.18 3.18
CA GLY A 224 -21.84 16.28 4.28
C GLY A 224 -22.85 16.38 5.43
N SER A 225 -22.87 15.35 6.28
CA SER A 225 -23.73 15.30 7.46
C SER A 225 -23.04 14.55 8.61
N GLY A 226 -22.88 15.18 9.76
CA GLY A 226 -22.35 14.52 10.96
C GLY A 226 -21.41 15.40 11.77
N SER A 227 -20.78 14.79 12.76
CA SER A 227 -19.95 15.46 13.76
C SER A 227 -18.47 15.52 13.41
N GLN A 228 -18.01 14.87 12.34
CA GLN A 228 -16.59 14.90 11.98
C GLN A 228 -16.16 16.32 11.62
N ARG A 229 -14.90 16.66 11.88
CA ARG A 229 -14.26 17.92 11.48
C ARG A 229 -12.85 17.65 10.99
N TRP A 230 -12.48 18.25 9.86
CA TRP A 230 -11.17 18.04 9.25
C TRP A 230 -9.99 18.51 10.14
N ASP A 231 -10.23 19.43 11.07
CA ASP A 231 -9.24 20.02 11.97
C ASP A 231 -9.31 19.47 13.41
N ASP A 232 -10.19 18.51 13.68
CA ASP A 232 -10.30 17.84 14.99
C ASP A 232 -10.24 16.32 14.83
N GLU A 233 -9.05 15.76 15.02
CA GLU A 233 -8.76 14.33 14.92
C GLU A 233 -9.58 13.46 15.87
N SER A 234 -10.05 14.02 16.99
CA SER A 234 -10.87 13.27 17.96
C SER A 234 -12.24 12.88 17.40
N THR A 235 -12.68 13.56 16.35
CA THR A 235 -13.97 13.33 15.69
C THR A 235 -13.89 12.29 14.57
N TRP A 236 -12.69 11.90 14.15
CA TRP A 236 -12.48 11.03 12.99
C TRP A 236 -12.92 9.60 13.27
N GLY A 237 -13.34 8.89 12.22
CA GLY A 237 -13.92 7.54 12.30
C GLY A 237 -13.10 6.50 11.56
N TRP A 238 -13.40 5.22 11.75
CA TRP A 238 -12.78 4.17 10.93
C TRP A 238 -13.30 4.22 9.49
N SER A 239 -12.41 4.01 8.52
CA SER A 239 -12.77 3.86 7.12
C SER A 239 -11.85 2.86 6.42
N GLY A 240 -12.47 1.88 5.75
CA GLY A 240 -11.78 1.00 4.80
C GLY A 240 -11.66 1.60 3.39
N ASN A 241 -12.23 2.79 3.14
CA ASN A 241 -12.24 3.41 1.82
C ASN A 241 -10.89 4.08 1.51
N ALA A 242 -10.26 3.65 0.43
CA ALA A 242 -8.92 4.10 0.05
C ALA A 242 -8.81 5.61 -0.20
N TRP A 243 -9.87 6.24 -0.71
CA TRP A 243 -9.89 7.68 -1.00
C TRP A 243 -10.05 8.51 0.26
N ILE A 244 -10.81 8.03 1.24
CA ILE A 244 -10.92 8.65 2.57
C ILE A 244 -9.58 8.54 3.32
N GLN A 245 -8.92 7.39 3.22
CA GLN A 245 -7.57 7.21 3.76
C GLN A 245 -6.54 8.12 3.06
N ALA A 246 -6.61 8.25 1.73
CA ALA A 246 -5.74 9.15 0.96
C ALA A 246 -5.96 10.63 1.30
N LEU A 247 -7.22 11.06 1.44
CA LEU A 247 -7.56 12.41 1.87
C LEU A 247 -7.01 12.70 3.27
N THR A 248 -7.21 11.77 4.20
CA THR A 248 -6.70 11.89 5.57
C THR A 248 -5.17 11.96 5.57
N PHE A 249 -4.49 11.14 4.76
CA PHE A 249 -3.03 11.20 4.63
C PHE A 249 -2.55 12.53 4.03
N ALA A 250 -3.31 13.13 3.11
CA ALA A 250 -3.00 14.44 2.56
C ALA A 250 -3.12 15.56 3.62
N ILE A 251 -4.20 15.56 4.42
CA ILE A 251 -4.37 16.46 5.56
C ILE A 251 -3.25 16.26 6.58
N GLY A 252 -2.94 14.99 6.88
CA GLY A 252 -1.93 14.57 7.85
C GLY A 252 -2.39 14.67 9.30
N TRP A 253 -1.62 14.05 10.19
CA TRP A 253 -1.90 14.02 11.63
C TRP A 253 -0.97 14.98 12.36
N HIS A 254 -1.53 15.76 13.28
CA HIS A 254 -0.88 16.76 14.09
C HIS A 254 -1.18 16.51 15.57
N GLN A 255 -0.14 16.47 16.39
CA GLN A 255 -0.26 16.10 17.79
C GLN A 255 0.45 17.09 18.71
N GLY A 256 -0.01 17.12 19.96
CA GLY A 256 0.56 17.92 21.03
C GLY A 256 0.16 19.41 21.00
N PRO A 257 0.55 20.18 22.04
CA PRO A 257 0.10 21.55 22.22
C PRO A 257 0.58 22.52 21.13
N ASN A 258 1.62 22.14 20.39
CA ASN A 258 2.20 22.93 19.31
C ASN A 258 1.70 22.49 17.92
N ASN A 259 0.70 21.61 17.85
CA ASN A 259 0.11 21.09 16.61
C ASN A 259 1.17 20.57 15.63
N ILE A 260 2.08 19.72 16.12
CA ILE A 260 3.24 19.25 15.33
C ILE A 260 2.79 18.11 14.44
N ARG A 261 3.06 18.20 13.14
CA ARG A 261 2.80 17.12 12.19
C ARG A 261 3.62 15.88 12.52
N VAL A 262 2.95 14.78 12.85
CA VAL A 262 3.57 13.48 13.17
C VAL A 262 3.53 12.50 12.00
N GLY A 263 2.63 12.70 11.02
CA GLY A 263 2.56 11.88 9.81
C GLY A 263 1.73 12.51 8.70
N GLY A 264 1.71 11.86 7.54
CA GLY A 264 1.03 12.38 6.34
C GLY A 264 1.76 13.53 5.65
N VAL A 265 1.05 14.19 4.72
CA VAL A 265 1.58 15.30 3.92
C VAL A 265 1.47 16.63 4.67
N GLY A 266 0.42 16.86 5.47
CA GLY A 266 0.25 18.12 6.19
C GLY A 266 -0.23 19.26 5.31
N MET A 267 -1.10 18.98 4.34
CA MET A 267 -1.64 20.01 3.43
C MET A 267 -2.81 20.73 4.09
N SER A 268 -2.92 22.04 3.83
CA SER A 268 -4.15 22.78 4.15
C SER A 268 -5.32 22.20 3.35
N ILE A 269 -6.50 22.14 3.96
CA ILE A 269 -7.71 21.66 3.30
C ILE A 269 -8.05 22.47 2.04
N ASP A 270 -7.72 23.77 2.03
CA ASP A 270 -7.92 24.66 0.87
C ASP A 270 -7.01 24.32 -0.32
N ALA A 271 -5.92 23.58 -0.08
CA ALA A 271 -5.02 23.09 -1.11
C ALA A 271 -5.41 21.68 -1.60
N ILE A 272 -6.58 21.19 -1.24
CA ILE A 272 -7.10 19.87 -1.64
C ILE A 272 -8.47 20.05 -2.30
N ASP A 273 -8.65 19.42 -3.46
CA ASP A 273 -9.96 19.32 -4.12
C ASP A 273 -10.79 18.22 -3.45
N VAL A 274 -11.32 18.52 -2.26
CA VAL A 274 -12.05 17.54 -1.41
C VAL A 274 -13.23 16.92 -2.17
N ALA A 275 -13.89 17.66 -3.04
CA ALA A 275 -15.02 17.17 -3.84
C ALA A 275 -14.62 16.00 -4.76
N ALA A 276 -13.43 16.06 -5.37
CA ALA A 276 -12.92 14.97 -6.21
C ALA A 276 -12.65 13.70 -5.38
N PHE A 277 -12.13 13.83 -4.16
CA PHE A 277 -11.95 12.70 -3.25
C PHE A 277 -13.28 12.11 -2.78
N VAL A 278 -14.31 12.93 -2.57
CA VAL A 278 -15.67 12.46 -2.22
C VAL A 278 -16.32 11.70 -3.38
N GLU A 279 -16.21 12.20 -4.61
CA GLU A 279 -16.66 11.48 -5.81
C GLU A 279 -15.97 10.12 -5.90
N ALA A 280 -14.65 10.10 -5.77
CA ALA A 280 -13.86 8.88 -5.83
C ALA A 280 -14.19 7.90 -4.70
N ALA A 281 -14.42 8.39 -3.48
CA ALA A 281 -14.86 7.59 -2.35
C ALA A 281 -16.22 6.92 -2.63
N ASN A 282 -17.18 7.65 -3.20
CA ASN A 282 -18.49 7.09 -3.56
C ASN A 282 -18.39 6.01 -4.64
N VAL A 283 -17.49 6.17 -5.62
CA VAL A 283 -17.22 5.13 -6.63
C VAL A 283 -16.61 3.89 -5.99
N ALA A 284 -15.63 4.05 -5.10
CA ALA A 284 -15.02 2.92 -4.40
C ALA A 284 -16.05 2.17 -3.53
N ASP A 285 -16.90 2.90 -2.80
CA ASP A 285 -17.96 2.28 -2.00
C ASP A 285 -19.00 1.54 -2.87
N ALA A 286 -19.37 2.11 -4.02
CA ALA A 286 -20.30 1.47 -4.96
C ALA A 286 -19.75 0.15 -5.52
N ASN A 287 -18.43 0.04 -5.67
CA ASN A 287 -17.74 -1.17 -6.14
C ASN A 287 -17.30 -2.09 -4.99
N GLY A 288 -17.48 -1.70 -3.73
CA GLY A 288 -16.99 -2.45 -2.57
C GLY A 288 -15.46 -2.48 -2.45
N TRP A 289 -14.75 -1.51 -3.04
CA TRP A 289 -13.29 -1.46 -3.02
C TRP A 289 -12.77 -0.92 -1.70
N GLN A 290 -11.91 -1.71 -1.05
CA GLN A 290 -11.32 -1.37 0.23
C GLN A 290 -9.79 -1.26 0.13
N SER A 291 -9.20 -0.58 1.10
CA SER A 291 -7.76 -0.49 1.22
C SER A 291 -7.34 -0.77 2.65
N GLY A 292 -6.22 -1.48 2.77
CA GLY A 292 -5.52 -1.67 4.03
C GLY A 292 -4.07 -2.04 3.79
N GLY A 293 -3.25 -1.80 4.81
CA GLY A 293 -1.82 -2.06 4.74
C GLY A 293 -1.03 -1.19 5.71
N ARG A 294 0.29 -1.34 5.67
CA ARG A 294 1.23 -0.60 6.52
C ARG A 294 2.13 0.24 5.64
N VAL A 295 2.28 1.51 5.99
CA VAL A 295 3.34 2.39 5.50
C VAL A 295 4.19 2.87 6.66
N THR A 296 5.26 3.58 6.35
CA THR A 296 6.12 4.24 7.32
C THR A 296 6.30 5.70 6.97
N THR A 297 6.64 6.53 7.95
CA THR A 297 6.94 7.96 7.71
C THR A 297 8.20 8.20 6.86
N ALA A 298 9.01 7.17 6.62
CA ALA A 298 10.16 7.23 5.72
C ALA A 298 9.78 7.01 4.24
N ASP A 299 8.61 6.43 3.96
CA ASP A 299 8.17 6.20 2.60
C ASP A 299 7.93 7.53 1.87
N ASP A 300 8.16 7.53 0.56
CA ASP A 300 7.87 8.70 -0.26
C ASP A 300 6.37 8.98 -0.24
N LYS A 301 6.00 10.19 0.19
CA LYS A 301 4.61 10.59 0.39
C LYS A 301 3.78 10.50 -0.90
N TRP A 302 4.40 10.75 -2.05
CA TRP A 302 3.70 10.67 -3.33
C TRP A 302 3.45 9.21 -3.72
N GLU A 303 4.40 8.31 -3.45
CA GLU A 303 4.21 6.88 -3.68
C GLU A 303 3.16 6.27 -2.72
N VAL A 304 3.09 6.73 -1.46
CA VAL A 304 2.00 6.35 -0.54
C VAL A 304 0.65 6.82 -1.06
N MET A 305 0.54 8.09 -1.50
CA MET A 305 -0.69 8.61 -2.10
C MET A 305 -1.12 7.81 -3.33
N LYS A 306 -0.18 7.48 -4.22
CA LYS A 306 -0.46 6.61 -5.37
C LYS A 306 -0.95 5.24 -4.94
N ALA A 307 -0.34 4.62 -3.92
CA ALA A 307 -0.75 3.31 -3.44
C ALA A 307 -2.18 3.28 -2.90
N LEU A 308 -2.55 4.30 -2.11
CA LEU A 308 -3.91 4.46 -1.59
C LEU A 308 -4.91 4.72 -2.74
N CYS A 309 -4.61 5.66 -3.64
CA CYS A 309 -5.49 5.94 -4.79
C CYS A 309 -5.62 4.73 -5.74
N GLN A 310 -4.55 3.96 -5.92
CA GLN A 310 -4.53 2.75 -6.76
C GLN A 310 -5.48 1.68 -6.19
N ALA A 311 -5.52 1.50 -4.86
CA ALA A 311 -6.47 0.59 -4.24
C ALA A 311 -7.93 1.03 -4.42
N GLY A 312 -8.16 2.35 -4.53
CA GLY A 312 -9.46 2.94 -4.88
C GLY A 312 -9.75 3.06 -6.38
N GLY A 313 -8.90 2.52 -7.26
CA GLY A 313 -9.12 2.52 -8.71
C GLY A 313 -8.81 3.81 -9.44
N GLY A 314 -7.87 4.61 -8.94
CA GLY A 314 -7.47 5.86 -9.58
C GLY A 314 -6.05 6.30 -9.26
N GLU A 315 -5.78 7.58 -9.50
CA GLU A 315 -4.47 8.19 -9.25
C GLU A 315 -4.59 9.61 -8.69
N PRO A 316 -3.63 10.05 -7.86
CA PRO A 316 -3.57 11.42 -7.39
C PRO A 316 -3.05 12.34 -8.50
N ILE A 317 -3.61 13.53 -8.60
CA ILE A 317 -3.24 14.54 -9.60
C ILE A 317 -2.76 15.80 -8.88
N ARG A 318 -1.60 16.31 -9.31
CA ARG A 318 -1.14 17.65 -8.90
C ARG A 318 -1.62 18.66 -9.91
N TYR A 319 -2.50 19.54 -9.48
CA TYR A 319 -3.08 20.58 -10.31
C TYR A 319 -2.68 21.95 -9.77
N GLY A 320 -1.57 22.47 -10.28
CA GLY A 320 -0.97 23.70 -9.73
C GLY A 320 -0.57 23.50 -8.27
N ALA A 321 -1.13 24.33 -7.38
CA ALA A 321 -0.94 24.23 -5.94
C ALA A 321 -2.00 23.36 -5.22
N ILE A 322 -2.93 22.76 -5.97
CA ILE A 322 -4.02 21.95 -5.44
C ILE A 322 -3.75 20.47 -5.69
N LEU A 323 -3.97 19.64 -4.69
CA LEU A 323 -4.05 18.19 -4.81
C LEU A 323 -5.48 17.81 -5.20
N SER A 324 -5.63 17.13 -6.33
CA SER A 324 -6.89 16.53 -6.78
C SER A 324 -6.64 15.05 -7.07
N CYS A 325 -7.66 14.34 -7.54
CA CYS A 325 -7.55 12.94 -7.90
C CYS A 325 -8.42 12.60 -9.11
N PHE A 326 -8.07 11.51 -9.76
CA PHE A 326 -8.85 10.94 -10.85
C PHE A 326 -9.19 9.50 -10.53
N VAL A 327 -10.48 9.17 -10.55
CA VAL A 327 -11.00 7.81 -10.40
C VAL A 327 -11.45 7.27 -11.76
N ASN A 328 -11.15 5.99 -12.03
CA ASN A 328 -11.70 5.31 -13.19
C ASN A 328 -13.16 4.94 -12.93
N ALA A 329 -14.07 5.60 -13.63
CA ALA A 329 -15.50 5.35 -13.58
C ALA A 329 -16.14 5.79 -14.90
N PRO A 330 -17.32 5.27 -15.26
CA PRO A 330 -18.11 5.82 -16.36
C PRO A 330 -18.35 7.32 -16.15
N ARG A 331 -18.04 8.12 -17.17
CA ARG A 331 -18.26 9.57 -17.15
C ARG A 331 -19.17 9.98 -18.30
N ILE A 332 -19.94 11.03 -18.06
CA ILE A 332 -20.78 11.68 -19.07
C ILE A 332 -20.02 12.89 -19.59
N SER A 333 -20.07 13.09 -20.90
CA SER A 333 -19.50 14.27 -21.52
C SER A 333 -20.21 15.55 -21.06
N ILE A 334 -19.43 16.52 -20.56
CA ILE A 334 -19.92 17.81 -20.08
C ILE A 334 -19.72 18.95 -21.09
N GLY A 335 -19.09 18.66 -22.24
CA GLY A 335 -18.85 19.65 -23.27
C GLY A 335 -18.40 19.05 -24.59
N THR A 336 -18.75 19.71 -25.70
CA THR A 336 -18.38 19.27 -27.05
C THR A 336 -17.37 20.23 -27.66
N ILE A 337 -16.20 19.72 -28.05
CA ILE A 337 -15.15 20.48 -28.73
C ILE A 337 -15.50 20.55 -30.21
N THR A 338 -15.68 21.77 -30.75
CA THR A 338 -15.98 22.00 -32.16
C THR A 338 -14.77 22.56 -32.92
N ARG A 339 -14.85 22.68 -34.25
CA ARG A 339 -13.75 23.21 -35.08
C ARG A 339 -13.37 24.62 -34.66
N ASP A 340 -14.36 25.43 -34.30
CA ASP A 340 -14.17 26.81 -33.91
C ASP A 340 -13.36 26.94 -32.62
N ASP A 341 -13.19 25.87 -31.85
CA ASP A 341 -12.43 25.90 -30.60
C ASP A 341 -10.93 25.75 -30.77
N ILE A 342 -10.52 25.08 -31.83
CA ILE A 342 -9.15 24.66 -32.02
C ILE A 342 -8.34 25.83 -32.59
N ILE A 343 -7.26 26.18 -31.89
CA ILE A 343 -6.31 27.21 -32.32
C ILE A 343 -4.94 26.55 -32.47
N GLY A 344 -4.53 26.28 -33.70
CA GLY A 344 -3.20 25.75 -34.00
C GLY A 344 -3.18 24.26 -34.34
N GLU A 345 -1.99 23.68 -34.25
CA GLU A 345 -1.74 22.30 -34.69
C GLU A 345 -2.16 21.29 -33.63
N VAL A 346 -2.96 20.32 -34.06
CA VAL A 346 -3.45 19.22 -33.22
C VAL A 346 -2.49 18.04 -33.31
N SER A 347 -2.08 17.51 -32.16
CA SER A 347 -1.26 16.30 -32.10
C SER A 347 -2.11 15.11 -31.65
N ILE A 348 -2.23 14.10 -32.51
CA ILE A 348 -3.02 12.89 -32.23
C ILE A 348 -2.09 11.68 -32.25
N GLN A 349 -2.05 10.94 -31.14
CA GLN A 349 -1.54 9.58 -31.12
C GLN A 349 -2.72 8.63 -31.28
N THR A 350 -2.68 7.75 -32.28
CA THR A 350 -3.81 6.87 -32.62
C THR A 350 -3.85 5.59 -31.78
N ALA A 351 -2.71 5.19 -31.21
CA ALA A 351 -2.59 4.03 -30.35
C ALA A 351 -1.38 4.16 -29.43
N GLN A 352 -1.40 3.43 -28.31
CA GLN A 352 -0.20 3.22 -27.50
C GLN A 352 0.88 2.43 -28.25
N THR A 353 2.12 2.61 -27.81
CA THR A 353 3.24 1.80 -28.32
C THR A 353 3.00 0.32 -28.05
N ILE A 354 3.55 -0.55 -28.91
CA ILE A 354 3.42 -2.01 -28.76
C ILE A 354 3.92 -2.51 -27.39
N ARG A 355 4.93 -1.85 -26.81
CA ARG A 355 5.49 -2.19 -25.48
C ARG A 355 4.55 -1.82 -24.33
N ASP A 356 3.75 -0.77 -24.51
CA ASP A 356 2.87 -0.26 -23.47
C ASP A 356 1.47 -0.88 -23.55
N ARG A 357 1.08 -1.33 -24.75
CA ARG A 357 -0.18 -2.04 -25.01
C ARG A 357 -0.14 -3.49 -24.50
N VAL A 358 -0.42 -3.66 -23.21
CA VAL A 358 -0.59 -4.98 -22.58
C VAL A 358 -1.89 -5.67 -23.01
N ASN A 359 -1.91 -7.01 -22.93
CA ASN A 359 -3.14 -7.80 -23.08
C ASN A 359 -3.45 -8.65 -21.83
N GLY A 360 -2.53 -8.68 -20.87
CA GLY A 360 -2.74 -9.30 -19.57
C GLY A 360 -1.95 -8.61 -18.46
N ILE A 361 -2.43 -8.76 -17.24
CA ILE A 361 -1.73 -8.34 -16.02
C ILE A 361 -1.81 -9.48 -15.03
N THR A 362 -0.67 -9.80 -14.40
CA THR A 362 -0.60 -10.67 -13.22
C THR A 362 -0.52 -9.77 -11.98
N PRO A 363 -1.63 -9.54 -11.28
CA PRO A 363 -1.65 -8.62 -10.16
C PRO A 363 -1.17 -9.30 -8.87
N ARG A 364 -0.45 -8.56 -8.03
CA ARG A 364 -0.04 -8.97 -6.67
C ARG A 364 -0.79 -8.18 -5.63
N TYR A 365 -1.18 -8.85 -4.55
CA TYR A 365 -2.01 -8.32 -3.46
C TYR A 365 -1.65 -9.00 -2.14
N THR A 366 -2.13 -8.46 -1.02
CA THR A 366 -1.98 -9.09 0.29
C THR A 366 -3.13 -10.07 0.56
N SER A 367 -2.80 -11.33 0.86
CA SER A 367 -3.79 -12.40 1.08
C SER A 367 -3.78 -12.89 2.52
N GLU A 368 -4.94 -12.88 3.18
CA GLU A 368 -5.09 -13.43 4.54
C GLU A 368 -4.90 -14.96 4.57
N ASP A 369 -5.32 -15.70 3.54
CA ASP A 369 -5.08 -17.15 3.43
C ASP A 369 -3.58 -17.51 3.37
N HIS A 370 -2.74 -16.58 2.92
CA HIS A 370 -1.28 -16.70 2.92
C HIS A 370 -0.63 -15.92 4.08
N PHE A 371 -1.35 -15.78 5.20
CA PHE A 371 -0.91 -15.07 6.39
C PHE A 371 -0.45 -13.63 6.11
N TRP A 372 -1.25 -12.89 5.34
CA TRP A 372 -1.03 -11.48 4.96
C TRP A 372 0.23 -11.21 4.12
N GLU A 373 0.79 -12.25 3.50
CA GLU A 373 1.89 -12.11 2.55
C GLU A 373 1.40 -11.57 1.18
N GLN A 374 2.28 -10.85 0.48
CA GLN A 374 1.97 -10.38 -0.88
C GLN A 374 2.18 -11.49 -1.91
N VAL A 375 1.09 -12.04 -2.43
CA VAL A 375 1.08 -13.14 -3.40
C VAL A 375 0.58 -12.67 -4.77
N ALA A 376 0.92 -13.42 -5.82
CA ALA A 376 0.43 -13.16 -7.17
C ALA A 376 -0.89 -13.90 -7.40
N ALA A 377 -1.95 -13.18 -7.76
CA ALA A 377 -3.20 -13.78 -8.21
C ALA A 377 -3.06 -14.32 -9.65
N GLY A 378 -4.09 -15.02 -10.13
CA GLY A 378 -4.18 -15.44 -11.52
C GLY A 378 -4.14 -14.25 -12.50
N THR A 379 -3.57 -14.47 -13.68
CA THR A 379 -3.46 -13.44 -14.72
C THR A 379 -4.84 -13.04 -15.23
N VAL A 380 -5.16 -11.74 -15.15
CA VAL A 380 -6.31 -11.15 -15.82
C VAL A 380 -5.91 -10.90 -17.27
N GLN A 381 -6.67 -11.44 -18.21
CA GLN A 381 -6.35 -11.37 -19.64
C GLN A 381 -7.54 -10.98 -20.49
N HIS A 382 -7.30 -10.16 -21.51
CA HIS A 382 -8.31 -9.78 -22.49
C HIS A 382 -8.18 -10.68 -23.74
N ALA A 383 -8.99 -11.75 -23.79
CA ALA A 383 -8.86 -12.81 -24.80
C ALA A 383 -8.89 -12.32 -26.26
N ALA A 384 -9.79 -11.39 -26.60
CA ALA A 384 -9.87 -10.84 -27.96
C ALA A 384 -8.62 -10.04 -28.36
N TRP A 385 -7.92 -9.44 -27.38
CA TRP A 385 -6.72 -8.66 -27.62
C TRP A 385 -5.48 -9.54 -27.70
N LEU A 386 -5.44 -10.62 -26.93
CA LEU A 386 -4.44 -11.67 -27.10
C LEU A 386 -4.51 -12.26 -28.51
N ALA A 387 -5.72 -12.61 -28.97
CA ALA A 387 -5.93 -13.15 -30.31
C ALA A 387 -5.51 -12.16 -31.41
N ALA A 388 -5.83 -10.87 -31.25
CA ALA A 388 -5.44 -9.82 -32.19
C ALA A 388 -3.93 -9.54 -32.21
N ASP A 389 -3.24 -9.61 -31.07
CA ASP A 389 -1.80 -9.36 -30.99
C ASP A 389 -0.94 -10.59 -31.36
N GLY A 390 -1.52 -11.79 -31.33
CA GLY A 390 -0.86 -13.07 -31.59
C GLY A 390 0.25 -13.46 -30.59
N THR A 391 0.49 -12.64 -29.58
CA THR A 391 1.57 -12.82 -28.58
C THR A 391 1.10 -12.37 -27.20
N GLU A 392 1.46 -13.11 -26.17
CA GLU A 392 1.17 -12.72 -24.79
C GLU A 392 2.05 -11.54 -24.38
N ARG A 393 1.40 -10.48 -23.88
CA ARG A 393 2.02 -9.25 -23.38
C ARG A 393 1.52 -8.99 -21.98
N THR A 394 2.00 -9.84 -21.07
CA THR A 394 1.64 -9.80 -19.66
C THR A 394 2.67 -9.02 -18.85
N LYS A 395 2.21 -8.14 -17.96
CA LYS A 395 3.06 -7.44 -16.98
C LYS A 395 2.64 -7.83 -15.57
N MET A 396 3.62 -8.04 -14.70
CA MET A 396 3.36 -8.19 -13.28
C MET A 396 3.24 -6.81 -12.64
N VAL A 397 2.23 -6.66 -11.78
CA VAL A 397 1.87 -5.39 -11.15
C VAL A 397 1.62 -5.62 -9.68
N SER A 398 2.18 -4.79 -8.81
CA SER A 398 1.82 -4.81 -7.38
C SER A 398 0.72 -3.80 -7.06
N TYR A 399 -0.20 -4.22 -6.19
CA TYR A 399 -1.24 -3.42 -5.56
C TYR A 399 -1.05 -3.55 -4.04
N PRO A 400 -0.10 -2.82 -3.46
CA PRO A 400 0.38 -3.08 -2.09
C PRO A 400 -0.67 -2.82 -1.01
N MET A 401 -1.70 -2.04 -1.33
CA MET A 401 -2.76 -1.60 -0.43
C MET A 401 -4.10 -2.31 -0.65
N VAL A 402 -4.13 -3.31 -1.53
CA VAL A 402 -5.30 -4.16 -1.79
C VAL A 402 -5.13 -5.46 -1.01
N GLN A 403 -6.15 -5.79 -0.22
CA GLN A 403 -6.14 -6.94 0.67
C GLN A 403 -7.36 -7.81 0.41
N CYS A 404 -7.21 -9.12 0.56
CA CYS A 404 -8.30 -10.08 0.42
C CYS A 404 -8.42 -10.88 1.70
N GLU A 405 -9.64 -10.98 2.21
CA GLU A 405 -9.94 -11.75 3.41
C GLU A 405 -9.88 -13.26 3.13
N ALA A 406 -9.73 -14.04 4.19
CA ALA A 406 -9.63 -15.49 4.08
C ALA A 406 -10.87 -16.09 3.41
N GLY A 407 -10.65 -16.98 2.44
CA GLY A 407 -11.72 -17.67 1.71
C GLY A 407 -12.47 -16.83 0.67
N GLN A 408 -12.09 -15.56 0.44
CA GLN A 408 -12.66 -14.71 -0.60
C GLN A 408 -11.87 -14.76 -1.91
N THR A 409 -12.54 -14.43 -3.01
CA THR A 409 -11.91 -14.22 -4.32
C THR A 409 -11.36 -12.79 -4.40
N PRO A 410 -10.15 -12.57 -4.96
CA PRO A 410 -9.57 -11.23 -5.08
C PRO A 410 -10.21 -10.44 -6.26
N ASP A 411 -11.52 -10.21 -6.21
CA ASP A 411 -12.30 -9.61 -7.30
C ASP A 411 -11.95 -8.14 -7.50
N GLN A 412 -11.84 -7.35 -6.41
CA GLN A 412 -11.35 -5.97 -6.48
C GLN A 412 -10.02 -5.88 -7.24
N LEU A 413 -9.07 -6.76 -6.92
CA LEU A 413 -7.77 -6.79 -7.59
C LEU A 413 -7.89 -7.06 -9.09
N ALA A 414 -8.78 -7.98 -9.48
CA ALA A 414 -9.00 -8.33 -10.87
C ALA A 414 -9.66 -7.18 -11.65
N GLN A 415 -10.60 -6.46 -11.03
CA GLN A 415 -11.25 -5.28 -11.60
C GLN A 415 -10.25 -4.14 -11.81
N LEU A 416 -9.41 -3.86 -10.81
CA LEU A 416 -8.34 -2.85 -10.90
C LEU A 416 -7.31 -3.20 -12.00
N ALA A 417 -6.90 -4.48 -12.07
CA ALA A 417 -6.05 -4.96 -13.16
C ALA A 417 -6.75 -4.88 -14.53
N GLY A 418 -8.06 -5.13 -14.59
CA GLY A 418 -8.89 -4.91 -15.78
C GLY A 418 -8.83 -3.46 -16.23
N TYR A 419 -9.02 -2.51 -15.31
CA TYR A 419 -8.91 -1.08 -15.59
C TYR A 419 -7.53 -0.69 -16.13
N ASP A 420 -6.46 -1.21 -15.56
CA ASP A 420 -5.10 -0.98 -16.05
C ASP A 420 -4.90 -1.54 -17.46
N ILE A 421 -5.47 -2.70 -17.78
CA ILE A 421 -5.40 -3.31 -19.12
C ILE A 421 -6.12 -2.43 -20.15
N VAL A 422 -7.35 -2.00 -19.86
CA VAL A 422 -8.13 -1.20 -20.82
C VAL A 422 -7.55 0.20 -20.99
N ASN A 423 -7.14 0.85 -19.91
CA ASN A 423 -6.55 2.19 -19.97
C ASN A 423 -5.17 2.19 -20.65
N ALA A 424 -4.40 1.11 -20.56
CA ALA A 424 -3.14 0.94 -21.29
C ALA A 424 -3.33 0.78 -22.81
N ARG A 425 -4.57 0.62 -23.30
CA ARG A 425 -4.88 0.58 -24.73
C ARG A 425 -5.49 1.87 -25.26
N GLU A 426 -5.97 2.73 -24.38
CA GLU A 426 -6.54 4.01 -24.78
C GLU A 426 -5.51 4.89 -25.49
N ALA A 427 -5.96 5.59 -26.51
CA ALA A 427 -5.12 6.48 -27.28
C ALA A 427 -4.79 7.73 -26.44
N GLN A 428 -3.50 7.93 -26.19
CA GLN A 428 -2.93 9.06 -25.46
C GLN A 428 -1.44 9.20 -25.82
N PRO A 429 -0.84 10.38 -25.66
CA PRO A 429 -1.49 11.67 -25.45
C PRO A 429 -2.12 12.22 -26.74
N ILE A 430 -3.31 12.80 -26.62
CA ILE A 430 -3.91 13.65 -27.66
C ILE A 430 -3.79 15.09 -27.17
N THR A 431 -3.16 15.99 -27.93
CA THR A 431 -2.98 17.39 -27.53
C THR A 431 -3.78 18.30 -28.42
N LEU A 432 -4.80 18.95 -27.85
CA LEU A 432 -5.64 19.93 -28.52
C LEU A 432 -5.31 21.33 -28.00
N PRO A 433 -4.82 22.23 -28.86
CA PRO A 433 -4.72 23.64 -28.52
C PRO A 433 -6.07 24.33 -28.75
N LEU A 434 -6.63 24.90 -27.70
CA LEU A 434 -8.00 25.41 -27.63
C LEU A 434 -8.05 26.89 -27.21
N LYS A 435 -9.18 27.53 -27.53
CA LYS A 435 -9.57 28.86 -27.06
C LYS A 435 -9.64 28.95 -25.53
N LEU A 436 -9.44 30.16 -25.01
CA LEU A 436 -9.46 30.46 -23.57
C LEU A 436 -10.76 30.05 -22.86
N ARG A 437 -11.90 29.93 -23.57
CA ARG A 437 -13.17 29.44 -22.98
C ARG A 437 -13.06 28.03 -22.38
N TRP A 438 -12.10 27.23 -22.83
CA TRP A 438 -11.83 25.87 -22.34
C TRP A 438 -11.00 25.85 -21.06
N LEU A 439 -10.69 27.01 -20.47
CA LEU A 439 -9.95 27.09 -19.22
C LEU A 439 -10.68 26.41 -18.06
N GLY A 440 -12.02 26.38 -18.05
CA GLY A 440 -12.80 25.84 -16.92
C GLY A 440 -12.60 24.35 -16.64
N TYR A 441 -12.19 23.57 -17.65
CA TYR A 441 -12.09 22.12 -17.54
C TYR A 441 -10.86 21.67 -16.73
N ARG A 442 -11.07 20.61 -15.96
CA ARG A 442 -10.10 20.02 -15.03
C ARG A 442 -9.70 18.63 -15.49
N SER A 443 -8.61 18.13 -14.92
CA SER A 443 -8.22 16.73 -15.11
C SER A 443 -9.34 15.81 -14.59
N GLY A 444 -9.72 14.81 -15.38
CA GLY A 444 -10.83 13.90 -15.11
C GLY A 444 -12.15 14.28 -15.79
N ASP A 445 -12.29 15.50 -16.30
CA ASP A 445 -13.49 15.88 -17.05
C ASP A 445 -13.60 15.11 -18.37
N CYS A 446 -14.81 14.68 -18.70
CA CYS A 446 -15.11 14.02 -19.97
C CYS A 446 -15.70 15.03 -20.97
N LEU A 447 -15.17 15.03 -22.18
CA LEU A 447 -15.58 15.90 -23.29
C LEU A 447 -15.84 15.03 -24.52
N THR A 448 -16.63 15.53 -25.46
CA THR A 448 -16.86 14.88 -26.76
C THR A 448 -16.18 15.69 -27.85
N ILE A 449 -15.47 15.02 -28.75
CA ILE A 449 -15.03 15.64 -30.00
C ILE A 449 -16.21 15.62 -30.96
N ASP A 450 -16.58 16.78 -31.50
CA ASP A 450 -17.71 16.87 -32.42
C ASP A 450 -17.59 15.89 -33.60
N ALA A 451 -18.69 15.24 -33.95
CA ALA A 451 -18.71 14.27 -35.04
C ALA A 451 -18.47 14.92 -36.42
N GLY A 452 -18.74 16.22 -36.55
CA GLY A 452 -18.45 17.00 -37.74
C GLY A 452 -16.98 17.34 -37.94
N LEU A 453 -16.11 17.08 -36.95
CA LEU A 453 -14.66 17.33 -37.04
C LEU A 453 -13.93 16.21 -37.77
N THR A 454 -14.36 15.92 -39.01
CA THR A 454 -13.81 14.83 -39.82
C THR A 454 -12.31 14.98 -40.11
N GLU A 455 -11.78 16.20 -40.03
CA GLU A 455 -10.35 16.50 -40.12
C GLU A 455 -9.50 15.86 -39.00
N LEU A 456 -10.10 15.52 -37.85
CA LEU A 456 -9.46 14.75 -36.77
C LEU A 456 -9.57 13.23 -37.00
N GLY A 457 -10.14 12.82 -38.13
CA GLY A 457 -10.24 11.43 -38.56
C GLY A 457 -11.03 10.57 -37.58
N TRP A 458 -10.41 9.48 -37.12
CA TRP A 458 -11.02 8.47 -36.25
C TRP A 458 -11.43 9.00 -34.85
N LEU A 459 -10.93 10.18 -34.46
CA LEU A 459 -11.23 10.82 -33.19
C LEU A 459 -12.57 11.58 -33.20
N ALA A 460 -13.10 11.92 -34.39
CA ALA A 460 -14.38 12.60 -34.53
C ALA A 460 -15.52 11.77 -33.91
N GLY A 461 -16.37 12.41 -33.10
CA GLY A 461 -17.51 11.77 -32.44
C GLY A 461 -17.13 10.90 -31.23
N ARG A 462 -15.87 10.89 -30.79
CA ARG A 462 -15.44 10.13 -29.61
C ARG A 462 -15.41 10.97 -28.35
N ASP A 463 -15.64 10.29 -27.24
CA ASP A 463 -15.43 10.86 -25.91
C ASP A 463 -13.95 10.78 -25.52
N VAL A 464 -13.52 11.80 -24.79
CA VAL A 464 -12.15 12.02 -24.37
C VAL A 464 -12.13 12.53 -22.94
N ILE A 465 -11.20 12.04 -22.13
CA ILE A 465 -10.94 12.51 -20.77
C ILE A 465 -9.75 13.46 -20.77
N VAL A 466 -9.89 14.58 -20.06
CA VAL A 466 -8.80 15.51 -19.81
C VAL A 466 -7.80 14.90 -18.82
N ILE A 467 -6.56 14.68 -19.24
CA ILE A 467 -5.47 14.25 -18.34
C ILE A 467 -4.81 15.47 -17.72
N LYS A 468 -4.50 16.48 -18.54
CA LYS A 468 -3.75 17.66 -18.11
C LYS A 468 -4.19 18.88 -18.89
N ARG A 469 -4.22 20.03 -18.21
CA ARG A 469 -4.39 21.35 -18.80
C ARG A 469 -3.10 22.16 -18.69
N GLY A 470 -2.66 22.74 -19.79
CA GLY A 470 -1.63 23.77 -19.86
C GLY A 470 -2.21 25.10 -20.32
N ILE A 471 -1.60 26.20 -19.89
CA ILE A 471 -1.94 27.55 -20.35
C ILE A 471 -0.65 28.20 -20.82
N ASP A 472 -0.66 28.75 -22.03
CA ASP A 472 0.38 29.66 -22.47
C ASP A 472 -0.04 31.11 -22.14
N PRO A 473 0.63 31.77 -21.18
CA PRO A 473 0.27 33.12 -20.76
C PRO A 473 0.53 34.18 -21.83
N SER A 474 1.36 33.90 -22.84
CA SER A 474 1.69 34.87 -23.89
C SER A 474 0.66 34.91 -25.02
N SER A 475 0.09 33.75 -25.37
CA SER A 475 -0.88 33.59 -26.46
C SER A 475 -2.32 33.41 -25.98
N ALA A 476 -2.54 33.31 -24.67
CA ALA A 476 -3.81 32.96 -24.04
C ALA A 476 -4.42 31.64 -24.57
N GLN A 477 -3.57 30.75 -25.07
CA GLN A 477 -3.94 29.44 -25.58
C GLN A 477 -4.06 28.43 -24.42
N VAL A 478 -5.11 27.63 -24.43
CA VAL A 478 -5.31 26.53 -23.47
C VAL A 478 -4.97 25.23 -24.18
N SER A 479 -3.97 24.50 -23.70
CA SER A 479 -3.60 23.19 -24.24
C SER A 479 -4.22 22.10 -23.36
N LEU A 480 -5.07 21.25 -23.94
CA LEU A 480 -5.59 20.07 -23.27
C LEU A 480 -4.86 18.83 -23.77
N THR A 481 -4.28 18.07 -22.83
CA THR A 481 -3.81 16.71 -23.06
C THR A 481 -4.93 15.76 -22.67
N LEU A 482 -5.36 14.94 -23.63
CA LEU A 482 -6.54 14.11 -23.56
C LEU A 482 -6.18 12.63 -23.78
N ARG A 483 -7.04 11.75 -23.27
CA ARG A 483 -7.07 10.32 -23.53
C ARG A 483 -8.44 9.94 -24.06
N THR A 484 -8.52 9.00 -24.99
CA THR A 484 -9.83 8.49 -25.42
C THR A 484 -10.56 7.78 -24.30
N GLU A 485 -11.89 7.80 -24.38
CA GLU A 485 -12.77 7.14 -23.45
C GLU A 485 -13.76 6.26 -24.21
N ASP A 486 -13.65 4.94 -24.03
CA ASP A 486 -14.69 3.99 -24.45
C ASP A 486 -15.61 3.66 -23.27
N PRO A 487 -16.90 4.04 -23.29
CA PRO A 487 -17.84 3.73 -22.21
C PRO A 487 -17.98 2.22 -21.93
N ASN A 488 -17.79 1.36 -22.93
CA ASN A 488 -17.98 -0.10 -22.78
C ASN A 488 -16.85 -0.76 -21.97
N LYS A 489 -15.72 -0.08 -21.77
CA LYS A 489 -14.58 -0.66 -21.05
C LYS A 489 -14.85 -0.85 -19.56
N HIS A 490 -15.73 -0.02 -18.98
CA HIS A 490 -16.06 -0.06 -17.56
C HIS A 490 -16.78 -1.35 -17.20
N ASP A 491 -17.78 -1.75 -17.98
CA ASP A 491 -18.52 -3.00 -17.78
C ASP A 491 -17.59 -4.21 -17.90
N TRP A 492 -16.66 -4.18 -18.85
CA TRP A 492 -15.67 -5.26 -18.99
C TRP A 492 -14.73 -5.33 -17.78
N ALA A 493 -14.21 -4.20 -17.31
CA ALA A 493 -13.30 -4.15 -16.17
C ALA A 493 -13.99 -4.55 -14.86
N LEU A 494 -15.19 -4.02 -14.59
CA LEU A 494 -15.95 -4.30 -13.36
C LEU A 494 -16.51 -5.73 -13.31
N SER A 495 -16.74 -6.38 -14.45
CA SER A 495 -17.17 -7.79 -14.50
C SER A 495 -16.03 -8.80 -14.27
N ARG A 496 -14.80 -8.37 -14.01
CA ARG A 496 -13.68 -9.29 -13.76
C ARG A 496 -13.81 -9.93 -12.37
N THR A 497 -13.56 -11.23 -12.33
CA THR A 497 -13.43 -12.02 -11.10
C THR A 497 -11.98 -12.46 -10.92
N GLY A 498 -11.47 -12.41 -9.70
CA GLY A 498 -10.10 -12.78 -9.36
C GLY A 498 -9.95 -14.27 -9.14
N THR A 499 -8.83 -14.83 -9.60
CA THR A 499 -8.41 -16.18 -9.24
C THR A 499 -7.40 -16.07 -8.10
N PRO A 500 -7.69 -16.60 -6.90
CA PRO A 500 -6.76 -16.55 -5.77
C PRO A 500 -5.47 -17.30 -6.06
N ALA A 501 -4.39 -16.93 -5.35
CA ALA A 501 -3.14 -17.68 -5.40
C ALA A 501 -3.36 -19.10 -4.83
N PRO A 502 -2.70 -20.14 -5.39
CA PRO A 502 -2.84 -21.50 -4.89
C PRO A 502 -2.23 -21.62 -3.49
N LEU A 503 -2.97 -22.23 -2.57
CA LEU A 503 -2.46 -22.56 -1.24
C LEU A 503 -1.52 -23.77 -1.35
N THR A 504 -0.29 -23.63 -0.88
CA THR A 504 0.57 -24.79 -0.63
C THR A 504 0.16 -25.38 0.71
N ASP A 505 -0.52 -26.52 0.68
CA ASP A 505 -0.73 -27.28 1.91
C ASP A 505 0.65 -27.74 2.43
N SER A 506 0.97 -27.40 3.67
CA SER A 506 2.21 -27.84 4.32
C SER A 506 2.11 -29.29 4.82
N SER A 507 1.21 -30.10 4.27
CA SER A 507 1.32 -31.55 4.35
C SER A 507 2.49 -31.98 3.46
N THR A 508 3.69 -32.00 4.03
CA THR A 508 4.75 -32.86 3.49
C THR A 508 4.14 -34.25 3.27
N PRO A 509 4.21 -34.84 2.07
CA PRO A 509 4.06 -36.28 1.98
C PRO A 509 5.16 -36.83 2.86
N ILE A 510 4.80 -37.57 3.92
CA ILE A 510 5.74 -38.50 4.54
C ILE A 510 6.27 -39.30 3.35
N PRO A 511 7.58 -39.28 3.04
CA PRO A 511 8.08 -40.15 2.01
C PRO A 511 7.72 -41.56 2.45
N ASP A 512 6.87 -42.24 1.69
CA ASP A 512 6.64 -43.67 1.83
C ASP A 512 8.02 -44.31 1.70
N VAL A 513 8.66 -44.57 2.83
CA VAL A 513 9.78 -45.50 2.88
C VAL A 513 9.12 -46.84 2.56
N PRO A 514 9.41 -47.47 1.40
CA PRO A 514 8.93 -48.81 1.19
C PRO A 514 9.55 -49.66 2.29
N MET A 515 8.73 -50.13 3.24
CA MET A 515 9.13 -51.20 4.14
C MET A 515 9.39 -52.41 3.24
N SER A 516 10.64 -52.62 2.84
CA SER A 516 11.07 -53.88 2.24
C SER A 516 10.98 -54.93 3.34
N ALA A 517 9.89 -55.67 3.33
CA ALA A 517 9.84 -56.97 3.99
C ALA A 517 10.75 -57.92 3.21
N ASP A 518 11.99 -58.09 3.66
CA ASP A 518 12.63 -59.41 3.64
C ASP A 518 13.84 -59.44 4.60
N SER A 519 13.60 -59.93 5.81
CA SER A 519 14.67 -60.39 6.70
C SER A 519 14.79 -61.91 6.53
N SER A 520 15.45 -62.36 5.46
CA SER A 520 15.95 -63.73 5.40
C SER A 520 17.35 -63.77 6.01
N LEU A 521 17.40 -64.35 7.21
CA LEU A 521 18.61 -64.79 7.91
C LEU A 521 19.53 -65.57 6.96
N VAL A 522 20.70 -65.02 6.65
CA VAL A 522 21.84 -65.81 6.20
C VAL A 522 22.64 -66.20 7.43
N THR A 523 22.36 -67.38 7.97
CA THR A 523 23.26 -68.11 8.87
C THR A 523 24.53 -68.47 8.10
N ALA A 524 25.65 -67.89 8.52
CA ALA A 524 26.96 -68.38 8.15
C ALA A 524 27.22 -69.69 8.91
N ASP A 525 27.42 -70.80 8.20
CA ASP A 525 28.02 -72.00 8.75
C ASP A 525 29.13 -72.53 7.84
N SER A 526 30.04 -73.21 8.49
CA SER A 526 31.43 -73.57 8.22
C SER A 526 31.84 -74.02 6.82
N THR A 527 33.09 -73.65 6.52
CA THR A 527 34.04 -74.27 5.58
C THR A 527 33.92 -75.78 5.41
N ASP A 528 33.81 -76.17 4.16
CA ASP A 528 33.99 -77.52 3.61
C ASP A 528 35.44 -78.03 3.83
N ARG A 529 35.56 -79.27 4.34
CA ARG A 529 36.78 -80.07 4.25
C ARG A 529 36.39 -81.54 4.05
N THR A 530 36.87 -82.06 2.93
CA THR A 530 37.17 -83.47 2.58
C THR A 530 36.15 -84.31 1.79
N ALA A 531 36.62 -84.67 0.58
CA ALA A 531 36.69 -86.01 -0.01
C ALA A 531 35.66 -86.39 -1.09
N ASP A 532 36.07 -86.20 -2.35
CA ASP A 532 35.89 -87.16 -3.45
C ASP A 532 37.31 -87.62 -3.86
N GLY A 533 37.60 -88.86 -4.26
CA GLY A 533 36.66 -89.91 -4.63
C GLY A 533 36.98 -90.61 -5.96
N SER A 534 38.06 -90.28 -6.69
CA SER A 534 38.68 -91.13 -7.73
C SER A 534 39.86 -90.42 -8.41
#